data_AF-A0A256ZFP5-F1
#
_entry.id   AF-A0A256ZFP5-F1
#
_cell.length_a   1.000
_cell.length_b   1.000
_cell.length_c   1.000
_cell.angle_alpha   90.00
_cell.angle_beta   90.00
_cell.angle_gamma   90.00
#
_symmetry.space_group_name_H-M   'P 1'
#
loop_
_entity.id
_entity.type
_entity.pdbx_description
1 polymer ?
#
loop_
_entity_poly.entity_id
_entity_poly.type
_entity_poly.pdbx_seq_one_letter_code
_entity_poly.pdbx_strand_id
1 'polypeptide(L)'
;MGTAVNQTIFKVELFRKRGYLRRKCRVCGAHFWTLIDRDNCSDAPCSDYTFFNLKLGVGPLTVKEVRDRFLNFFSRRGHEVIKPKPVVARWRDDLYLTIASIVVFQPHVTSGLVPPPANPLVIAQPCIRLEDIDSVGYTFGRHLTNFIMGGHHAFNYPDKFI
;
A
#
# COMPACT_ATOMS: atom_id res chain seq x y z
N MET A 1 12.65 3.51 23.12
CA MET A 1 13.92 3.68 22.38
C MET A 1 13.81 2.80 21.14
N GLY A 2 13.64 3.40 19.96
CA GLY A 2 13.43 2.65 18.72
C GLY A 2 14.68 1.87 18.36
N THR A 3 14.56 0.54 18.20
CA THR A 3 15.61 -0.29 17.63
C THR A 3 16.01 0.27 16.27
N ALA A 4 17.29 0.60 16.10
CA ALA A 4 17.80 1.09 14.82
C ALA A 4 17.57 0.01 13.76
N VAL A 5 16.69 0.30 12.80
CA VAL A 5 16.37 -0.63 11.72
C VAL A 5 17.61 -0.82 10.85
N ASN A 6 18.05 -2.08 10.69
CA ASN A 6 19.18 -2.40 9.84
C ASN A 6 18.89 -1.96 8.40
N GLN A 7 19.67 -1.02 7.88
CA GLN A 7 19.46 -0.42 6.56
C GLN A 7 19.62 -1.41 5.39
N THR A 8 20.16 -2.60 5.63
CA THR A 8 20.28 -3.66 4.62
C THR A 8 18.93 -4.27 4.25
N ILE A 9 17.92 -4.21 5.13
CA ILE A 9 16.60 -4.79 4.84
C ILE A 9 15.92 -4.14 3.62
N PHE A 10 16.27 -2.88 3.34
CA PHE A 10 15.72 -2.15 2.20
C PHE A 10 16.42 -2.51 0.88
N LYS A 11 17.56 -3.23 0.92
CA LYS A 11 18.29 -3.69 -0.27
C LYS A 11 17.72 -5.04 -0.74
N VAL A 12 16.57 -5.00 -1.40
CA VAL A 12 15.92 -6.21 -1.93
C VAL A 12 16.56 -6.68 -3.23
N GLU A 13 16.56 -8.00 -3.47
CA GLU A 13 17.21 -8.60 -4.64
C GLU A 13 16.68 -8.06 -5.97
N LEU A 14 15.38 -7.78 -6.04
CA LEU A 14 14.73 -7.20 -7.22
C LEU A 14 15.39 -5.87 -7.63
N PHE A 15 15.68 -5.00 -6.68
CA PHE A 15 16.31 -3.70 -6.93
C PHE A 15 17.74 -3.87 -7.43
N ARG A 16 18.49 -4.79 -6.82
CA ARG A 16 19.84 -5.13 -7.28
C ARG A 16 19.85 -5.68 -8.72
N LYS A 17 18.97 -6.65 -9.01
CA LYS A 17 18.88 -7.29 -10.34
C LYS A 17 18.42 -6.32 -11.43
N ARG A 18 17.57 -5.35 -11.09
CA ARG A 18 17.04 -4.36 -12.04
C ARG A 18 17.83 -3.05 -12.09
N GLY A 19 18.97 -2.94 -11.41
CA GLY A 19 19.84 -1.78 -11.47
C GLY A 19 19.28 -0.52 -10.80
N TYR A 20 18.43 -0.67 -9.78
CA TYR A 20 17.96 0.48 -9.01
C TYR A 20 19.09 1.11 -8.19
N LEU A 21 19.18 2.43 -8.23
CA LEU A 21 20.08 3.24 -7.44
C LEU A 21 19.38 3.67 -6.15
N ARG A 22 20.08 3.55 -5.01
CA ARG A 22 19.62 4.11 -3.73
C ARG A 22 20.19 5.52 -3.59
N ARG A 23 19.31 6.51 -3.46
CA ARG A 23 19.66 7.94 -3.30
C ARG A 23 19.10 8.48 -1.99
N LYS A 24 19.58 9.66 -1.58
CA LYS A 24 19.05 10.44 -0.46
C LYS A 24 18.46 11.72 -1.03
N CYS A 25 17.22 12.03 -0.70
CA CYS A 25 16.54 13.22 -1.16
C CYS A 25 17.21 14.47 -0.58
N ARG A 26 17.55 15.44 -1.44
CA ARG A 26 18.15 16.72 -1.02
C ARG A 26 17.23 17.59 -0.15
N VAL A 27 15.92 17.40 -0.26
CA VAL A 27 14.91 18.24 0.41
C VAL A 27 14.54 17.68 1.78
N CYS A 28 14.00 16.46 1.83
CA CYS A 28 13.55 15.85 3.10
C CYS A 28 14.59 14.93 3.76
N GLY A 29 15.70 14.61 3.09
CA GLY A 29 16.71 13.70 3.60
C GLY A 29 16.33 12.21 3.60
N ALA A 30 15.13 11.85 3.12
CA ALA A 30 14.69 10.45 3.04
C ALA A 30 15.49 9.66 1.99
N HIS A 31 15.71 8.37 2.25
CA HIS A 31 16.29 7.47 1.27
C HIS A 31 15.20 6.97 0.30
N PHE A 32 15.50 6.92 -0.99
CA PHE A 32 14.59 6.40 -2.01
C PHE A 32 15.36 5.58 -3.06
N TRP A 33 14.61 4.78 -3.84
CA TRP A 33 15.14 3.96 -4.91
C TRP A 33 14.68 4.49 -6.27
N THR A 34 15.56 4.51 -7.26
CA THR A 34 15.26 5.06 -8.60
C THR A 34 16.03 4.32 -9.70
N LEU A 35 15.43 4.23 -10.88
CA LEU A 35 16.11 3.73 -12.11
C LEU A 35 16.78 4.86 -12.90
N ILE A 36 16.29 6.09 -12.74
CA ILE A 36 16.87 7.29 -13.34
C ILE A 36 17.63 8.06 -12.27
N ASP A 37 18.77 8.65 -12.61
CA ASP A 37 19.48 9.45 -11.63
C ASP A 37 18.72 10.75 -11.32
N ARG A 38 18.38 10.96 -10.05
CA ARG A 38 17.67 12.15 -9.57
C ARG A 38 18.01 12.43 -8.11
N ASP A 39 17.83 13.67 -7.69
CA ASP A 39 18.23 14.18 -6.37
C ASP A 39 17.06 14.34 -5.37
N ASN A 40 15.83 14.00 -5.76
CA ASN A 40 14.64 14.07 -4.92
C ASN A 40 13.80 12.78 -4.96
N CYS A 41 12.99 12.57 -3.92
CA CYS A 41 12.15 11.37 -3.78
C CYS A 41 10.92 11.35 -4.70
N SER A 42 10.61 12.46 -5.38
CA SER A 42 9.40 12.68 -6.18
C SER A 42 8.08 12.55 -5.42
N ASP A 43 8.14 12.79 -4.11
CA ASP A 43 6.96 12.93 -3.26
C ASP A 43 6.73 14.40 -2.90
N ALA A 44 5.48 14.80 -2.67
CA ALA A 44 5.17 16.15 -2.22
C ALA A 44 5.59 16.31 -0.74
N PRO A 45 6.17 17.45 -0.32
CA PRO A 45 6.40 18.68 -1.08
C PRO A 45 7.77 18.76 -1.77
N CYS A 46 8.54 17.67 -1.81
CA CYS A 46 9.87 17.66 -2.42
C CYS A 46 9.84 17.77 -3.95
N SER A 47 8.68 17.52 -4.56
CA SER A 47 8.44 17.65 -6.00
C SER A 47 6.96 17.94 -6.29
N ASP A 48 6.72 18.66 -7.38
CA ASP A 48 5.39 18.94 -7.88
C ASP A 48 4.79 17.78 -8.67
N TYR A 49 3.47 17.81 -8.86
CA TYR A 49 2.76 16.84 -9.67
C TYR A 49 3.00 17.06 -11.16
N THR A 50 3.56 16.04 -11.83
CA THR A 50 3.86 16.07 -13.27
C THR A 50 2.92 15.19 -14.10
N PHE A 51 1.95 14.51 -13.48
CA PHE A 51 1.10 13.54 -14.17
C PHE A 51 0.17 14.14 -15.22
N PHE A 52 -0.12 15.44 -15.16
CA PHE A 52 -0.87 16.17 -16.18
C PHE A 52 -0.21 16.13 -17.57
N ASN A 53 1.11 15.93 -17.59
CA ASN A 53 1.90 15.87 -18.81
C ASN A 53 2.17 14.43 -19.28
N LEU A 54 1.71 13.42 -18.52
CA LEU A 54 1.94 12.03 -18.85
C LEU A 54 0.92 11.55 -19.91
N LYS A 55 1.44 11.07 -21.03
CA LYS A 55 0.64 10.33 -22.02
C LYS A 55 0.60 8.86 -21.61
N LEU A 56 -0.46 8.48 -20.88
CA LEU A 56 -0.68 7.08 -20.54
C LEU A 56 -1.18 6.32 -21.77
N GLY A 57 -0.68 5.10 -22.00
CA GLY A 57 -1.14 4.20 -23.06
C GLY A 57 -2.51 3.57 -22.79
N VAL A 58 -3.26 4.11 -21.83
CA VAL A 58 -4.60 3.69 -21.46
C VAL A 58 -5.49 4.93 -21.36
N GLY A 59 -6.72 4.83 -21.85
CA GLY A 59 -7.73 5.87 -21.69
C GLY A 59 -8.14 6.05 -20.22
N PRO A 60 -9.00 7.04 -19.92
CA PRO A 60 -9.53 7.23 -18.58
C PRO A 60 -10.24 5.97 -18.09
N LEU A 61 -9.99 5.60 -16.84
CA LEU A 61 -10.58 4.43 -16.20
C LEU A 61 -11.51 4.86 -15.08
N THR A 62 -12.65 4.21 -14.97
CA THR A 62 -13.55 4.32 -13.81
C THR A 62 -12.93 3.65 -12.58
N VAL A 63 -13.39 4.04 -11.39
CA VAL A 63 -12.97 3.41 -10.12
C VAL A 63 -13.21 1.89 -10.15
N LYS A 64 -14.34 1.46 -10.73
CA LYS A 64 -14.67 0.04 -10.88
C LYS A 64 -13.65 -0.68 -11.77
N GLU A 65 -13.30 -0.11 -12.92
CA GLU A 65 -12.33 -0.73 -13.83
C GLU A 65 -10.94 -0.84 -13.22
N VAL A 66 -10.47 0.19 -12.51
CA VAL A 66 -9.17 0.14 -11.81
C VAL A 66 -9.19 -0.96 -10.75
N ARG A 67 -10.25 -1.02 -9.93
CA ARG A 67 -10.43 -2.04 -8.90
C ARG A 67 -10.43 -3.44 -9.49
N ASP A 68 -11.23 -3.67 -10.52
CA ASP A 68 -11.38 -4.99 -11.14
C ASP A 68 -10.07 -5.42 -11.83
N ARG A 69 -9.34 -4.48 -12.47
CA ARG A 69 -7.99 -4.74 -13.04
C ARG A 69 -6.99 -5.14 -11.95
N PHE A 70 -6.98 -4.44 -10.81
CA PHE A 70 -6.11 -4.76 -9.68
C PHE A 70 -6.38 -6.18 -9.14
N LEU A 71 -7.65 -6.50 -8.84
CA LEU A 71 -8.04 -7.81 -8.32
C LEU A 71 -7.70 -8.94 -9.33
N ASN A 72 -8.03 -8.74 -10.61
CA ASN A 72 -7.76 -9.72 -11.66
C ASN A 72 -6.25 -9.96 -11.87
N PHE A 73 -5.42 -8.93 -11.74
CA PHE A 73 -3.97 -9.06 -11.86
C PHE A 73 -3.39 -10.04 -10.82
N PHE A 74 -3.82 -9.93 -9.56
CA PHE A 74 -3.35 -10.79 -8.47
C PHE A 74 -4.03 -12.17 -8.50
N SER A 75 -5.32 -12.23 -8.85
CA SER A 75 -6.05 -13.50 -9.02
C SER A 75 -5.37 -14.43 -10.03
N ARG A 76 -4.96 -13.90 -11.19
CA ARG A 76 -4.19 -14.65 -12.21
C ARG A 76 -2.80 -15.09 -11.75
N ARG A 77 -2.35 -14.63 -10.56
CA ARG A 77 -1.06 -14.97 -9.93
C ARG A 77 -1.27 -15.77 -8.62
N GLY A 78 -2.39 -16.47 -8.52
CA GLY A 78 -2.65 -17.39 -7.40
C GLY A 78 -3.08 -16.73 -6.10
N HIS A 79 -3.44 -15.44 -6.11
CA HIS A 79 -4.04 -14.80 -4.93
C HIS A 79 -5.55 -15.01 -4.92
N GLU A 80 -6.09 -15.48 -3.80
CA GLU A 80 -7.54 -15.60 -3.65
C GLU A 80 -8.19 -14.22 -3.49
N VAL A 81 -9.29 -13.96 -4.19
CA VAL A 81 -9.99 -12.67 -4.11
C VAL A 81 -10.94 -12.65 -2.92
N ILE A 82 -10.64 -11.81 -1.93
CA ILE A 82 -11.46 -11.67 -0.72
C ILE A 82 -12.44 -10.50 -0.89
N LYS A 83 -13.71 -10.75 -0.54
CA LYS A 83 -14.73 -9.71 -0.50
C LYS A 83 -14.40 -8.68 0.59
N PRO A 84 -14.60 -7.37 0.32
CA PRO A 84 -14.37 -6.33 1.33
C PRO A 84 -15.22 -6.55 2.57
N LYS A 85 -14.69 -6.13 3.72
CA LYS A 85 -15.39 -6.10 5.00
C LYS A 85 -16.00 -4.73 5.27
N PRO A 86 -16.93 -4.62 6.23
CA PRO A 86 -17.50 -3.33 6.62
C PRO A 86 -16.43 -2.31 7.01
N VAL A 87 -16.74 -1.03 6.82
CA VAL A 87 -15.88 0.08 7.29
C VAL A 87 -15.90 0.22 8.82
N VAL A 88 -16.90 -0.37 9.49
CA VAL A 88 -16.97 -0.49 10.95
C VAL A 88 -16.24 -1.76 11.37
N ALA A 89 -15.24 -1.64 12.22
CA ALA A 89 -14.35 -2.73 12.61
C ALA A 89 -14.96 -3.61 13.73
N ARG A 90 -16.03 -4.34 13.41
CA ARG A 90 -16.83 -5.14 14.37
C ARG A 90 -16.07 -6.31 15.03
N TRP A 91 -14.89 -6.68 14.55
CA TRP A 91 -14.13 -7.87 14.97
C TRP A 91 -13.00 -7.55 15.96
N ARG A 92 -12.90 -6.29 16.40
CA ARG A 92 -11.84 -5.77 17.27
C ARG A 92 -12.38 -4.64 18.13
N ASP A 93 -11.76 -4.41 19.28
CA ASP A 93 -12.20 -3.42 20.27
C ASP A 93 -11.26 -2.21 20.42
N ASP A 94 -10.13 -2.23 19.71
CA ASP A 94 -9.08 -1.20 19.77
C ASP A 94 -9.17 -0.16 18.63
N LEU A 95 -10.00 -0.40 17.61
CA LEU A 95 -10.32 0.56 16.54
C LEU A 95 -11.81 0.51 16.20
N TYR A 96 -12.42 1.68 15.95
CA TYR A 96 -13.81 1.76 15.49
C TYR A 96 -13.96 1.53 13.98
N LEU A 97 -12.99 1.98 13.18
CA LEU A 97 -13.07 2.03 11.72
C LEU A 97 -11.93 1.26 11.05
N THR A 98 -12.19 0.75 9.85
CA THR A 98 -11.20 0.12 9.00
C THR A 98 -10.30 1.19 8.37
N ILE A 99 -9.10 1.40 8.92
CA ILE A 99 -8.14 2.43 8.44
C ILE A 99 -7.16 1.92 7.37
N ALA A 100 -7.09 0.59 7.16
CA ALA A 100 -6.23 -0.07 6.19
C ALA A 100 -6.77 -1.46 5.82
N SER A 101 -6.31 -2.03 4.70
CA SER A 101 -6.73 -3.39 4.30
C SER A 101 -6.24 -4.47 5.28
N ILE A 102 -5.07 -4.29 5.92
CA ILE A 102 -4.54 -5.24 6.91
C ILE A 102 -5.37 -5.29 8.21
N VAL A 103 -6.09 -4.22 8.54
CA VAL A 103 -6.93 -4.11 9.75
C VAL A 103 -8.04 -5.16 9.78
N VAL A 104 -8.48 -5.61 8.60
CA VAL A 104 -9.43 -6.71 8.41
C VAL A 104 -8.95 -8.03 9.04
N PHE A 105 -7.64 -8.23 9.08
CA PHE A 105 -7.02 -9.48 9.55
C PHE A 105 -6.44 -9.35 10.95
N GLN A 106 -6.31 -8.12 11.45
CA GLN A 106 -5.81 -7.86 12.80
C GLN A 106 -6.91 -8.00 13.86
N PRO A 107 -6.54 -8.36 15.11
CA PRO A 107 -5.22 -8.87 15.51
C PRO A 107 -5.08 -10.39 15.29
N HIS A 108 -6.19 -11.11 15.13
CA HIS A 108 -6.26 -12.57 15.23
C HIS A 108 -5.44 -13.31 14.16
N VAL A 109 -5.46 -12.86 12.91
CA VAL A 109 -4.69 -13.50 11.84
C VAL A 109 -3.22 -13.12 11.92
N THR A 110 -2.93 -11.84 12.16
CA THR A 110 -1.55 -11.34 12.24
C THR A 110 -0.78 -11.86 13.44
N SER A 111 -1.47 -12.23 14.52
CA SER A 111 -0.88 -12.92 15.69
C SER A 111 -0.71 -14.43 15.48
N GLY A 112 -1.31 -14.99 14.42
CA GLY A 112 -1.31 -16.43 14.15
C GLY A 112 -2.35 -17.23 14.95
N LEU A 113 -3.20 -16.58 15.75
CA LEU A 113 -4.28 -17.26 16.51
C LEU A 113 -5.33 -17.89 15.59
N VAL A 114 -5.58 -17.28 14.43
CA VAL A 114 -6.55 -17.75 13.43
C VAL A 114 -5.89 -17.75 12.05
N PRO A 115 -6.08 -18.79 11.22
CA PRO A 115 -5.54 -18.78 9.86
C PRO A 115 -6.20 -17.68 9.00
N PRO A 116 -5.48 -17.11 8.02
CA PRO A 116 -6.10 -16.20 7.05
C PRO A 116 -7.15 -16.96 6.22
N PRO A 117 -8.17 -16.28 5.67
CA PRO A 117 -9.19 -16.93 4.84
C PRO A 117 -8.62 -17.53 3.54
N ALA A 118 -7.45 -17.06 3.09
CA ALA A 118 -6.65 -17.63 2.02
C ALA A 118 -5.21 -17.12 2.12
N ASN A 119 -4.24 -17.78 1.47
CA ASN A 119 -2.85 -17.34 1.51
C ASN A 119 -2.08 -17.78 0.23
N PRO A 120 -1.64 -16.85 -0.64
CA PRO A 120 -1.82 -15.40 -0.53
C PRO A 120 -3.25 -14.97 -0.91
N LEU A 121 -3.64 -13.76 -0.51
CA LEU A 121 -4.95 -13.20 -0.79
C LEU A 121 -4.85 -11.80 -1.37
N VAL A 122 -5.89 -11.34 -2.07
CA VAL A 122 -6.03 -9.96 -2.56
C VAL A 122 -7.41 -9.40 -2.21
N ILE A 123 -7.46 -8.14 -1.80
CA ILE A 123 -8.67 -7.42 -1.38
C ILE A 123 -8.62 -5.97 -1.85
N ALA A 124 -9.78 -5.42 -2.19
CA ALA A 124 -9.98 -3.98 -2.41
C ALA A 124 -10.89 -3.46 -1.30
N GLN A 125 -10.30 -3.01 -0.20
CA GLN A 125 -11.01 -2.70 1.04
C GLN A 125 -11.37 -1.21 1.11
N PRO A 126 -12.65 -0.84 1.24
CA PRO A 126 -13.04 0.51 1.63
C PRO A 126 -12.51 0.83 3.03
N CYS A 127 -11.82 1.95 3.15
CA CYS A 127 -11.20 2.43 4.37
C CYS A 127 -11.69 3.83 4.70
N ILE A 128 -11.68 4.18 5.99
CA ILE A 128 -11.91 5.54 6.46
C ILE A 128 -10.71 5.97 7.30
N ARG A 129 -10.14 7.14 6.99
CA ARG A 129 -9.13 7.81 7.81
C ARG A 129 -9.60 9.23 8.13
N LEU A 130 -9.67 9.52 9.42
CA LEU A 130 -10.09 10.84 9.90
C LEU A 130 -8.90 11.68 10.38
N GLU A 131 -7.73 11.07 10.55
CA GLU A 131 -6.48 11.78 10.90
C GLU A 131 -6.07 12.81 9.84
N ASP A 132 -6.37 12.53 8.56
CA ASP A 132 -6.02 13.40 7.43
C ASP A 132 -7.12 14.42 7.08
N ILE A 133 -8.13 14.61 7.95
CA ILE A 133 -9.32 15.39 7.61
C ILE A 133 -9.01 16.84 7.23
N ASP A 134 -8.07 17.48 7.94
CA ASP A 134 -7.67 18.87 7.69
C ASP A 134 -6.94 19.03 6.34
N SER A 135 -6.40 17.94 5.80
CA SER A 135 -5.72 17.93 4.50
C SER A 135 -6.66 17.69 3.33
N VAL A 136 -7.89 17.20 3.58
CA VAL A 136 -8.87 16.88 2.53
C VAL A 136 -9.31 18.16 1.84
N GLY A 137 -9.26 18.17 0.51
CA GLY A 137 -9.54 19.36 -0.31
C GLY A 137 -8.38 20.36 -0.40
N TYR A 138 -7.52 20.44 0.62
CA TYR A 138 -6.39 21.36 0.63
C TYR A 138 -5.21 20.87 -0.23
N THR A 139 -4.89 19.59 -0.16
CA THR A 139 -3.68 19.02 -0.79
C THR A 139 -3.92 18.56 -2.23
N PHE A 140 -4.54 19.41 -3.04
CA PHE A 140 -4.79 19.16 -4.45
C PHE A 140 -5.48 17.80 -4.70
N GLY A 141 -6.48 17.49 -3.87
CA GLY A 141 -7.36 16.31 -4.03
C GLY A 141 -6.76 14.95 -3.70
N ARG A 142 -5.51 14.85 -3.19
CA ARG A 142 -4.88 13.55 -2.90
C ARG A 142 -5.35 12.89 -1.59
N HIS A 143 -5.78 13.69 -0.60
CA HIS A 143 -6.30 13.16 0.66
C HIS A 143 -7.82 13.04 0.58
N LEU A 144 -8.31 11.89 1.04
CA LEU A 144 -9.72 11.54 1.11
C LEU A 144 -9.99 10.98 2.50
N THR A 145 -11.17 11.28 3.06
CA THR A 145 -11.62 10.63 4.30
C THR A 145 -12.00 9.18 4.05
N ASN A 146 -12.60 8.87 2.89
CA ASN A 146 -12.92 7.52 2.44
C ASN A 146 -12.20 7.19 1.14
N PHE A 147 -11.61 6.00 1.07
CA PHE A 147 -10.92 5.52 -0.12
C PHE A 147 -10.90 3.99 -0.17
N ILE A 148 -10.63 3.41 -1.35
CA ILE A 148 -10.46 1.97 -1.50
C ILE A 148 -8.97 1.64 -1.47
N MET A 149 -8.53 0.93 -0.43
CA MET A 149 -7.17 0.42 -0.31
C MET A 149 -7.08 -0.97 -0.93
N GLY A 150 -6.36 -1.09 -2.05
CA GLY A 150 -5.91 -2.38 -2.56
C GLY A 150 -4.86 -2.99 -1.65
N GLY A 151 -5.01 -4.26 -1.28
CA GLY A 151 -4.03 -5.01 -0.50
C GLY A 151 -3.90 -6.43 -1.03
N HIS A 152 -2.69 -6.84 -1.38
CA HIS A 152 -2.36 -8.24 -1.53
C HIS A 152 -1.55 -8.67 -0.30
N HIS A 153 -2.03 -9.68 0.43
CA HIS A 153 -1.48 -10.07 1.72
C HIS A 153 -0.97 -11.51 1.66
N ALA A 154 0.21 -11.72 2.21
CA ALA A 154 0.83 -13.01 2.41
C ALA A 154 1.21 -13.13 3.89
N PHE A 155 0.71 -14.17 4.56
CA PHE A 155 0.93 -14.41 5.99
C PHE A 155 1.94 -15.54 6.13
N ASN A 156 3.18 -15.18 6.45
CA ASN A 156 4.29 -16.12 6.57
C ASN A 156 4.51 -16.52 8.03
N TYR A 157 4.72 -17.82 8.25
CA TYR A 157 5.06 -18.42 9.55
C TYR A 157 6.52 -18.93 9.50
N PRO A 158 7.20 -19.13 10.65
CA PRO A 158 8.60 -19.57 10.67
C PRO A 158 8.88 -20.85 9.85
N ASP A 159 7.91 -21.74 9.76
CA ASP A 159 7.94 -23.02 9.07
C ASP A 159 7.22 -23.02 7.71
N LYS A 160 6.50 -21.93 7.38
CA LYS A 160 5.68 -21.83 6.17
C LYS A 160 5.77 -20.44 5.55
N PHE A 161 6.67 -20.32 4.57
CA PHE A 161 6.87 -19.12 3.77
C PHE A 161 6.26 -19.31 2.38
N ILE A 162 5.58 -18.27 1.88
CA ILE A 162 5.01 -18.21 0.53
C ILE A 162 5.54 -17.02 -0.26
#